data_AF-A0AA43CN23-F1
#
_entry.id   AF-A0AA43CN23-F1
#
_cell.length_a   1.000
_cell.length_b   1.000
_cell.length_c   1.000
_cell.angle_alpha   90.00
_cell.angle_beta   90.00
_cell.angle_gamma   90.00
#
_symmetry.space_group_name_H-M   'P 1'
#
loop_
_entity.id
_entity.type
_entity.pdbx_description
1 polymer ?
#
loop_
_entity_poly.entity_id
_entity_poly.type
_entity_poly.pdbx_seq_one_letter_code
_entity_poly.pdbx_strand_id
1 'polypeptide(L)'
;MTAKKSTLELRKPPTEDKHGAERQIALQIQAKIDRVILPMLDQLAGSTEPHRAELIARIRAGLKEISTPFTGKLKYSYSALSPRELEICNMIKNGLSSKEVAATLNTSEGTVRNQRKSIRRKLGLTKDKTNLQTALKTE
;
A
#
# COMPACT_ATOMS: atom_id res chain seq x y z
N MET A 1 40.79 -34.34 16.79
CA MET A 1 40.98 -33.11 17.58
C MET A 1 41.44 -32.02 16.60
N THR A 2 40.53 -31.12 16.20
CA THR A 2 40.50 -29.66 16.53
C THR A 2 41.55 -28.85 15.75
N ALA A 3 41.27 -27.75 15.04
CA ALA A 3 40.19 -26.77 15.14
C ALA A 3 40.01 -25.94 13.83
N LYS A 4 38.81 -25.36 13.74
CA LYS A 4 38.32 -24.35 12.77
C LYS A 4 39.08 -23.01 12.84
N LYS A 5 39.09 -22.28 11.72
CA LYS A 5 38.74 -20.83 11.57
C LYS A 5 38.90 -20.47 10.08
N SER A 6 37.82 -20.29 9.33
CA SER A 6 37.02 -19.05 9.20
C SER A 6 37.80 -17.91 8.55
N THR A 7 37.56 -17.70 7.25
CA THR A 7 37.62 -16.37 6.63
C THR A 7 36.35 -16.20 5.82
N LEU A 8 35.72 -15.08 6.09
CA LEU A 8 34.33 -14.73 5.95
C LEU A 8 34.05 -14.26 4.51
N GLU A 9 33.51 -15.13 3.66
CA GLU A 9 32.78 -14.70 2.45
C GLU A 9 31.49 -14.01 2.91
N LEU A 10 31.50 -12.68 2.88
CA LEU A 10 30.35 -11.81 3.12
C LEU A 10 29.28 -12.09 2.05
N ARG A 11 28.43 -13.08 2.32
CA ARG A 11 27.18 -13.29 1.60
C ARG A 11 26.26 -12.11 1.91
N LYS A 12 26.24 -11.10 1.03
CA LYS A 12 25.24 -10.02 1.06
C LYS A 12 23.83 -10.66 1.08
N PRO A 13 22.92 -10.20 1.95
CA PRO A 13 21.58 -10.77 2.05
C PRO A 13 20.78 -10.50 0.75
N PRO A 14 19.94 -11.43 0.27
CA PRO A 14 19.32 -11.36 -1.06
C PRO A 14 18.03 -10.52 -1.12
N THR A 15 17.94 -9.42 -0.35
CA THR A 15 16.69 -8.67 -0.19
C THR A 15 16.73 -7.24 -0.73
N GLU A 16 17.89 -6.69 -1.11
CA GLU A 16 17.97 -5.27 -1.52
C GLU A 16 17.63 -5.00 -3.00
N ASP A 17 17.85 -5.97 -3.91
CA ASP A 17 17.70 -5.73 -5.36
C ASP A 17 16.25 -5.76 -5.88
N LYS A 18 15.36 -6.58 -5.30
CA LYS A 18 13.98 -6.73 -5.81
C LYS A 18 13.13 -5.47 -5.58
N HIS A 19 13.36 -4.77 -4.48
CA HIS A 19 12.56 -3.59 -4.10
C HIS A 19 12.89 -2.36 -4.93
N GLY A 20 14.13 -2.25 -5.44
CA GLY A 20 14.55 -1.19 -6.36
C GLY A 20 13.87 -1.32 -7.72
N ALA A 21 13.85 -2.51 -8.30
CA ALA A 21 13.23 -2.78 -9.60
C ALA A 21 11.72 -2.47 -9.61
N GLU A 22 10.98 -2.95 -8.60
CA GLU A 22 9.54 -2.67 -8.48
C GLU A 22 9.26 -1.17 -8.30
N ARG A 23 10.11 -0.45 -7.55
CA ARG A 23 9.96 0.99 -7.36
C ARG A 23 10.23 1.75 -8.66
N GLN A 24 11.24 1.31 -9.41
CA GLN A 24 11.56 1.88 -10.72
C GLN A 24 10.41 1.68 -11.71
N ILE A 25 9.79 0.49 -11.71
CA ILE A 25 8.61 0.19 -12.53
C ILE A 25 7.44 1.09 -12.13
N ALA A 26 7.16 1.22 -10.82
CA ALA A 26 6.09 2.10 -10.34
C ALA A 26 6.29 3.57 -10.74
N LEU A 27 7.53 4.08 -10.63
CA LEU A 27 7.87 5.43 -11.07
C LEU A 27 7.72 5.62 -12.59
N GLN A 28 8.08 4.59 -13.38
CA GLN A 28 7.88 4.62 -14.83
C GLN A 28 6.39 4.61 -15.21
N ILE A 29 5.57 3.83 -14.51
CA ILE A 29 4.12 3.79 -14.71
C ILE A 29 3.50 5.15 -14.37
N GLN A 30 3.85 5.72 -13.21
CA GLN A 30 3.39 7.07 -12.81
C GLN A 30 3.77 8.12 -13.86
N ALA A 31 5.03 8.15 -14.29
CA ALA A 31 5.51 9.12 -15.28
C ALA A 31 4.79 8.97 -16.63
N LYS A 32 4.47 7.74 -17.05
CA LYS A 32 3.67 7.49 -18.25
C LYS A 32 2.23 7.96 -18.09
N ILE A 33 1.61 7.72 -16.93
CA ILE A 33 0.25 8.20 -16.66
C ILE A 33 0.19 9.72 -16.69
N ASP A 34 1.14 10.41 -16.04
CA ASP A 34 1.19 11.87 -15.99
C ASP A 34 1.44 12.51 -17.37
N ARG A 35 2.26 11.89 -18.23
CA ARG A 35 2.65 12.47 -19.52
C ARG A 35 1.77 12.04 -20.69
N VAL A 36 1.03 10.94 -20.56
CA VAL A 36 0.25 10.37 -21.68
C VAL A 36 -1.23 10.35 -21.36
N ILE A 37 -1.62 9.74 -20.23
CA ILE A 37 -3.03 9.51 -19.93
C ILE A 37 -3.71 10.77 -19.38
N LEU A 38 -3.07 11.49 -18.46
CA LEU A 38 -3.65 12.72 -17.89
C LEU A 38 -3.94 13.79 -18.95
N PRO A 39 -3.02 14.10 -19.89
CA PRO A 39 -3.29 15.05 -20.96
C PRO A 39 -4.45 14.63 -21.88
N MET A 40 -4.60 13.32 -22.15
CA MET A 40 -5.75 12.82 -22.91
C MET A 40 -7.07 13.04 -22.16
N LEU A 41 -7.08 12.85 -20.84
CA LEU A 41 -8.24 13.13 -20.00
C LEU A 41 -8.52 14.65 -19.89
N ASP A 42 -7.49 15.49 -19.87
CA ASP A 42 -7.63 16.95 -19.93
C ASP A 42 -8.27 17.39 -21.26
N GLN A 43 -7.77 16.86 -22.38
CA GLN A 43 -8.32 17.14 -23.70
C GLN A 43 -9.78 16.69 -23.82
N LEU A 44 -10.11 15.50 -23.31
CA LEU A 44 -11.47 14.96 -23.34
C LEU A 44 -12.43 15.75 -22.44
N ALA A 45 -11.96 16.20 -21.27
CA ALA A 45 -12.74 17.04 -20.37
C ALA A 45 -13.06 18.41 -20.99
N GLY A 46 -12.13 18.97 -21.76
CA GLY A 46 -12.31 20.26 -22.44
C GLY A 46 -13.34 20.24 -23.59
N SER A 47 -13.70 19.06 -24.11
CA SER A 47 -14.61 18.90 -25.26
C SER A 47 -15.92 18.17 -24.92
N THR A 48 -16.32 18.15 -23.65
CA THR A 48 -17.36 17.25 -23.12
C THR A 48 -18.39 17.99 -22.27
N GLU A 49 -19.64 17.51 -22.31
CA GLU A 49 -20.75 17.99 -21.47
C GLU A 49 -20.48 17.88 -19.95
N PRO A 50 -21.03 18.78 -19.11
CA PRO A 50 -20.71 18.87 -17.68
C PRO A 50 -20.85 17.54 -16.90
N HIS A 51 -21.89 16.76 -17.17
CA HIS A 51 -22.12 15.48 -16.48
C HIS A 51 -21.05 14.42 -16.80
N ARG A 52 -20.48 14.46 -18.00
CA ARG A 52 -19.41 13.55 -18.42
C ARG A 52 -18.03 14.06 -17.95
N ALA A 53 -17.87 15.37 -17.75
CA ALA A 53 -16.66 15.95 -17.17
C ALA A 53 -16.44 15.47 -15.71
N GLU A 54 -17.51 15.29 -14.94
CA GLU A 54 -17.43 14.74 -13.58
C GLU A 54 -16.92 13.29 -13.58
N LEU A 55 -17.40 12.45 -14.50
CA LEU A 55 -16.91 11.08 -14.65
C LEU A 55 -15.42 11.05 -15.02
N ILE A 56 -14.98 11.96 -15.90
CA ILE A 56 -13.56 12.09 -16.28
C ILE A 56 -12.71 12.51 -15.06
N ALA A 57 -13.20 13.43 -14.23
CA ALA A 57 -12.53 13.83 -12.99
C ALA A 57 -12.40 12.65 -12.00
N ARG A 58 -13.44 11.80 -11.89
CA ARG A 58 -13.39 10.58 -11.07
C ARG A 58 -12.37 9.56 -11.60
N ILE A 59 -12.33 9.33 -12.90
CA ILE A 59 -11.34 8.42 -13.54
C ILE A 59 -9.92 8.95 -13.30
N ARG A 60 -9.71 10.26 -13.43
CA ARG A 60 -8.42 10.92 -13.12
C ARG A 60 -8.00 10.67 -11.67
N ALA A 61 -8.89 10.87 -10.72
CA ALA A 61 -8.60 10.67 -9.30
C ALA A 61 -8.22 9.21 -9.01
N GLY A 62 -9.00 8.25 -9.52
CA GLY A 62 -8.71 6.82 -9.36
C GLY A 62 -7.38 6.40 -10.01
N LEU A 63 -7.06 6.93 -11.20
CA LEU A 63 -5.77 6.65 -11.85
C LEU A 63 -4.59 7.19 -11.04
N LYS A 64 -4.70 8.39 -10.47
CA LYS A 64 -3.65 8.94 -9.59
C LYS A 64 -3.48 8.08 -8.34
N GLU A 65 -4.57 7.66 -7.71
CA GLU A 65 -4.52 6.80 -6.52
C GLU A 65 -3.83 5.45 -6.80
N ILE A 66 -4.14 4.82 -7.94
CA ILE A 66 -3.55 3.52 -8.31
C ILE A 66 -2.10 3.66 -8.77
N SER A 67 -1.76 4.76 -9.44
CA SER A 67 -0.44 4.95 -10.04
C SER A 67 0.60 5.53 -9.10
N THR A 68 0.17 6.24 -8.05
CA THR A 68 1.10 6.85 -7.09
C THR A 68 2.05 5.77 -6.58
N PRO A 69 3.36 5.90 -6.87
CA PRO A 69 4.34 4.97 -6.34
C PRO A 69 4.25 5.09 -4.83
N PHE A 70 3.75 4.05 -4.16
CA PHE A 70 3.67 3.99 -2.71
C PHE A 70 5.02 4.45 -2.15
N THR A 71 5.06 5.68 -1.63
CA THR A 71 6.33 6.33 -1.31
C THR A 71 6.96 5.59 -0.15
N GLY A 72 8.29 5.46 -0.19
CA GLY A 72 9.05 4.38 0.46
C GLY A 72 8.67 4.03 1.90
N LYS A 73 8.30 4.99 2.76
CA LYS A 73 7.90 4.72 4.16
C LYS A 73 6.66 3.81 4.26
N LEU A 74 5.67 4.04 3.41
CA LEU A 74 4.47 3.24 3.30
C LEU A 74 4.78 1.89 2.64
N LYS A 75 5.58 1.85 1.56
CA LYS A 75 5.97 0.58 0.95
C LYS A 75 6.74 -0.33 1.92
N TYR A 76 7.66 0.20 2.72
CA TYR A 76 8.36 -0.60 3.75
C TYR A 76 7.39 -1.13 4.81
N SER A 77 6.53 -0.27 5.34
CA SER A 77 5.59 -0.65 6.42
C SER A 77 4.52 -1.64 5.95
N TYR A 78 4.01 -1.48 4.71
CA TYR A 78 3.03 -2.39 4.11
C TYR A 78 3.67 -3.63 3.47
N SER A 79 4.94 -3.59 3.06
CA SER A 79 5.68 -4.80 2.63
C SER A 79 5.91 -5.80 3.77
N ALA A 80 5.95 -5.31 5.02
CA ALA A 80 6.02 -6.17 6.21
C ALA A 80 4.68 -6.88 6.52
N LEU A 81 3.58 -6.41 5.93
CA LEU A 81 2.27 -7.03 6.06
C LEU A 81 2.16 -8.23 5.12
N SER A 82 1.59 -9.30 5.64
CA SER A 82 1.14 -10.42 4.82
C SER A 82 -0.01 -9.98 3.90
N PRO A 83 -0.29 -10.73 2.81
CA PRO A 83 -1.43 -10.44 1.94
C PRO A 83 -2.75 -10.32 2.70
N ARG A 84 -2.95 -11.16 3.74
CA ARG A 84 -4.15 -11.11 4.58
C ARG A 84 -4.23 -9.87 5.46
N GLU A 85 -3.09 -9.43 6.00
CA GLU A 85 -3.02 -8.19 6.79
C GLU A 85 -3.21 -6.95 5.92
N LEU A 86 -2.73 -6.98 4.67
CA LEU A 86 -2.94 -5.93 3.68
C LEU A 86 -4.43 -5.79 3.33
N GLU A 87 -5.09 -6.91 3.08
CA GLU A 87 -6.53 -6.98 2.81
C GLU A 87 -7.34 -6.38 3.96
N ILE A 88 -7.01 -6.77 5.20
CA ILE A 88 -7.62 -6.21 6.41
C ILE A 88 -7.32 -4.71 6.54
N CYS A 89 -6.09 -4.25 6.27
CA CYS A 89 -5.77 -2.82 6.29
C CYS A 89 -6.65 -2.02 5.34
N ASN A 90 -6.87 -2.50 4.12
CA ASN A 90 -7.71 -1.82 3.14
C ASN A 90 -9.16 -1.71 3.62
N MET A 91 -9.72 -2.79 4.18
CA MET A 91 -11.06 -2.74 4.77
C MET A 91 -11.16 -1.75 5.93
N ILE A 92 -10.14 -1.70 6.79
CA ILE A 92 -10.09 -0.76 7.93
C ILE A 92 -9.96 0.68 7.44
N LYS A 93 -9.12 0.94 6.42
CA LYS A 93 -8.97 2.26 5.78
C LYS A 93 -10.31 2.76 5.24
N ASN A 94 -11.08 1.86 4.64
CA ASN A 94 -12.44 2.12 4.13
C ASN A 94 -13.51 2.24 5.23
N GLY A 95 -13.14 2.06 6.50
CA GLY A 95 -13.99 2.33 7.66
C GLY A 95 -14.76 1.14 8.21
N LEU A 96 -14.43 -0.08 7.79
CA LEU A 96 -15.05 -1.28 8.36
C LEU A 96 -14.56 -1.51 9.80
N SER A 97 -15.51 -1.86 10.66
CA SER A 97 -15.28 -2.30 12.04
C SER A 97 -14.68 -3.71 12.09
N SER A 98 -14.11 -4.12 13.23
CA SER A 98 -13.59 -5.49 13.41
C SER A 98 -14.68 -6.54 13.14
N LYS A 99 -15.94 -6.23 13.48
CA LYS A 99 -17.09 -7.12 13.32
C LYS A 99 -17.44 -7.29 11.85
N GLU A 100 -17.47 -6.19 11.09
CA GLU A 100 -17.74 -6.24 9.65
C GLU A 100 -16.61 -6.95 8.90
N VAL A 101 -15.35 -6.64 9.22
CA VAL A 101 -14.20 -7.36 8.64
C VAL A 101 -14.28 -8.85 8.95
N ALA A 102 -14.65 -9.22 10.17
CA ALA A 102 -14.80 -10.62 10.56
C ALA A 102 -15.90 -11.34 9.75
N ALA A 103 -17.03 -10.67 9.53
CA ALA A 103 -18.12 -11.17 8.70
C ALA A 103 -17.69 -11.31 7.22
N THR A 104 -17.02 -10.31 6.65
CA THR A 104 -16.51 -10.37 5.27
C THR A 104 -15.52 -11.51 5.07
N LEU A 105 -14.72 -11.79 6.09
CA LEU A 105 -13.63 -12.75 6.05
C LEU A 105 -13.98 -14.14 6.56
N ASN A 106 -15.24 -14.38 6.95
CA ASN A 106 -15.70 -15.60 7.61
C ASN A 106 -14.77 -16.04 8.74
N THR A 107 -14.38 -15.10 9.61
CA THR A 107 -13.51 -15.35 10.76
C THR A 107 -14.08 -14.74 12.03
N SER A 108 -13.45 -14.99 13.19
CA SER A 108 -13.90 -14.40 14.45
C SER A 108 -13.44 -12.94 14.58
N GLU A 109 -14.22 -12.12 15.27
CA GLU A 109 -13.81 -10.75 15.62
C GLU A 109 -12.50 -10.75 16.44
N GLY A 110 -12.30 -11.75 17.30
CA GLY A 110 -11.07 -11.95 18.06
C GLY A 110 -9.86 -12.13 17.16
N THR A 111 -10.00 -12.90 16.08
CA THR A 111 -8.96 -13.09 15.06
C THR A 111 -8.62 -11.75 14.39
N VAL A 112 -9.62 -10.98 13.96
CA VAL A 112 -9.40 -9.67 13.34
C VAL A 112 -8.71 -8.70 14.32
N ARG A 113 -9.09 -8.74 15.60
CA ARG A 113 -8.45 -7.90 16.65
C ARG A 113 -6.97 -8.26 16.82
N ASN A 114 -6.62 -9.54 16.77
CA ASN A 114 -5.22 -9.99 16.81
C ASN A 114 -4.46 -9.57 15.56
N GLN A 115 -5.06 -9.67 14.37
CA GLN A 115 -4.45 -9.19 13.14
C GLN A 115 -4.26 -7.66 13.15
N ARG A 116 -5.23 -6.88 13.65
CA ARG A 116 -5.10 -5.44 13.87
C ARG A 116 -3.91 -5.09 14.78
N LYS A 117 -3.66 -5.87 15.85
CA LYS A 117 -2.47 -5.70 16.71
C LYS A 117 -1.17 -5.99 15.95
N SER A 118 -1.14 -7.04 15.15
CA SER A 118 0.04 -7.37 14.32
C SER A 118 0.31 -6.31 13.26
N ILE A 119 -0.74 -5.80 12.60
CA ILE A 119 -0.65 -4.67 11.67
C ILE A 119 -0.04 -3.45 12.37
N ARG A 120 -0.57 -3.04 13.53
CA ARG A 120 0.00 -1.90 14.28
C ARG A 120 1.47 -2.09 14.61
N ARG A 121 1.86 -3.30 15.03
CA ARG A 121 3.27 -3.62 15.33
C ARG A 121 4.14 -3.48 14.08
N LYS A 122 3.69 -4.02 12.96
CA LYS A 122 4.41 -4.01 11.67
C LYS A 122 4.48 -2.62 11.03
N LEU A 123 3.48 -1.77 11.27
CA LEU A 123 3.46 -0.37 10.84
C LEU A 123 4.17 0.58 11.82
N GLY A 124 4.76 0.08 12.92
CA GLY A 124 5.43 0.92 13.92
C GLY A 124 4.49 1.75 14.81
N LEU A 125 3.18 1.55 14.72
CA LEU A 125 2.12 2.30 15.42
C LEU A 125 1.86 1.80 16.86
N THR A 126 2.84 1.13 17.47
CA THR A 126 2.65 0.48 18.79
C THR A 126 2.65 1.49 19.93
N LYS A 127 3.44 2.57 19.80
CA LYS A 127 3.55 3.66 20.79
C LYS A 127 2.58 4.81 20.53
N ASP A 128 1.96 4.81 19.37
CA ASP A 128 1.00 5.82 18.97
C ASP A 128 -0.39 5.45 19.52
N LYS A 129 -1.12 6.42 20.08
CA LYS A 129 -2.51 6.25 20.54
C LYS A 129 -3.53 6.44 19.41
N THR A 130 -3.07 6.88 18.25
CA THR A 130 -3.93 7.15 17.09
C THR A 130 -4.64 5.87 16.64
N ASN A 131 -5.93 6.00 16.31
CA ASN A 131 -6.73 4.91 15.76
C ASN A 131 -6.08 4.43 14.46
N LEU A 132 -5.99 3.10 14.28
CA LEU A 132 -5.42 2.51 13.07
C LEU A 132 -6.11 3.04 11.81
N GLN A 133 -7.44 3.19 11.80
CA GLN A 133 -8.16 3.76 10.66
C GLN A 133 -7.72 5.20 10.35
N THR A 134 -7.56 6.05 11.37
CA THR A 134 -7.11 7.43 11.19
C THR A 134 -5.67 7.46 10.65
N ALA A 135 -4.79 6.61 11.21
CA ALA A 135 -3.41 6.48 10.72
C ALA A 135 -3.37 6.03 9.24
N LEU A 136 -4.24 5.11 8.83
CA LEU A 136 -4.33 4.62 7.45
C LEU A 136 -4.97 5.62 6.46
N LYS A 137 -5.69 6.65 6.96
CA LYS A 137 -6.35 7.69 6.15
C LYS A 137 -5.52 8.97 6.00
N THR A 138 -4.65 9.23 6.97
CA THR A 138 -3.84 10.46 7.03
C THR A 138 -2.54 10.33 6.21
N GLU A 139 -2.27 9.13 5.66
CA GLU A 139 -1.13 8.82 4.79
C GLU A 139 -1.57 8.31 3.40
#